data_AF-A0A523RJB8-F1
#
_entry.id   AF-A0A523RJB8-F1
#
_cell.length_a   1.000
_cell.length_b   1.000
_cell.length_c   1.000
_cell.angle_alpha   90.00
_cell.angle_beta   90.00
_cell.angle_gamma   90.00
#
_symmetry.space_group_name_H-M   'P 1'
#
loop_
_entity.id
_entity.type
_entity.pdbx_description
1 polymer ?
#
loop_
_entity_poly.entity_id
_entity_poly.type
_entity_poly.pdbx_seq_one_letter_code
_entity_poly.pdbx_strand_id
1 'polypeptide(L)' 'MAYSVKSKKSGKTYYLHTKEVKLAGGRKQRIYYFAGKAEKNAIDQLPDGYEVFENKRTGLPMLRKKRK' A
#
# COMPACT_ATOMS: atom_id res chain seq x y z
N MET A 1 -10.00 -11.87 -0.60
CA MET A 1 -9.85 -11.05 -1.83
C MET A 1 -8.94 -9.88 -1.48
N ALA A 2 -7.87 -9.67 -2.26
CA ALA A 2 -6.89 -8.62 -1.95
C ALA A 2 -7.54 -7.24 -1.88
N TYR A 3 -7.18 -6.46 -0.86
CA TYR A 3 -7.64 -5.08 -0.71
C TYR A 3 -7.17 -4.28 -1.92
N SER A 4 -8.10 -3.66 -2.63
CA SER A 4 -7.80 -2.94 -3.86
C SER A 4 -8.37 -1.53 -3.87
N VAL A 5 -7.68 -0.65 -4.58
CA VAL A 5 -8.03 0.76 -4.72
C VAL A 5 -7.88 1.15 -6.18
N LYS A 6 -8.92 1.75 -6.74
CA LYS A 6 -8.88 2.36 -8.08
C LYS A 6 -8.29 3.77 -7.97
N SER A 7 -7.20 4.02 -8.67
CA SER A 7 -6.63 5.36 -8.80
C SER A 7 -7.64 6.28 -9.48
N LYS A 8 -7.92 7.44 -8.87
CA LYS A 8 -8.79 8.47 -9.44
C LYS A 8 -8.16 9.12 -10.66
N LYS A 9 -6.82 9.24 -10.68
CA LYS A 9 -6.08 9.87 -11.80
C LYS A 9 -5.94 8.96 -13.01
N SER A 10 -5.53 7.71 -12.79
CA SER A 10 -5.17 6.79 -13.89
C SER A 10 -6.28 5.79 -14.24
N GLY A 11 -7.29 5.64 -13.37
CA GLY A 11 -8.33 4.62 -13.51
C GLY A 11 -7.84 3.19 -13.25
N LYS A 12 -6.54 2.99 -12.98
CA LYS A 12 -5.94 1.68 -12.73
C LYS A 12 -6.27 1.18 -11.35
N THR A 13 -6.51 -0.12 -11.23
CA THR A 13 -6.68 -0.81 -9.95
C THR A 13 -5.32 -1.22 -9.39
N TYR A 14 -5.10 -0.91 -8.12
CA TYR A 14 -3.92 -1.34 -7.38
C TYR A 14 -4.35 -2.19 -6.19
N TYR A 15 -3.50 -3.14 -5.83
CA TYR A 15 -3.71 -4.09 -4.74
C TYR A 15 -2.70 -3.85 -3.62
N LEU A 16 -3.15 -3.96 -2.39
CA LEU A 16 -2.34 -3.78 -1.20
C LEU A 16 -1.50 -5.02 -0.91
N HIS A 17 -0.23 -4.81 -0.62
CA HIS A 17 0.73 -5.85 -0.28
C HIS A 17 1.48 -5.50 1.00
N THR A 18 2.03 -6.53 1.64
CA THR A 18 2.95 -6.40 2.78
C THR A 18 4.28 -7.10 2.48
N LYS A 19 5.39 -6.55 2.95
CA LYS A 19 6.69 -7.23 2.89
C LYS A 19 7.54 -6.84 4.10
N GLU A 20 8.31 -7.79 4.62
CA GLU A 20 9.38 -7.48 5.57
C GLU A 20 10.65 -7.10 4.80
N VAL A 21 11.12 -5.89 5.03
CA VAL A 21 12.35 -5.37 4.42
C VAL A 21 13.36 -5.03 5.50
N LYS A 22 14.65 -5.18 5.17
CA LYS A 22 15.76 -4.73 6.01
C LYS A 22 16.13 -3.33 5.56
N LEU A 23 15.93 -2.34 6.44
CA LEU A 23 16.30 -0.95 6.16
C LEU A 23 17.81 -0.75 6.29
N ALA A 24 18.30 0.34 5.72
CA ALA A 24 19.66 0.82 5.96
C ALA A 24 19.83 1.04 7.47
N GLY A 25 20.79 0.36 8.09
CA GLY A 25 20.94 0.27 9.56
C GLY A 25 20.51 -1.07 10.18
N GLY A 26 20.09 -2.04 9.36
CA GLY A 26 19.87 -3.42 9.80
C GLY A 26 18.53 -3.71 10.46
N ARG A 27 17.72 -2.68 10.71
CA ARG A 27 16.36 -2.82 11.26
C ARG A 27 15.45 -3.52 10.25
N LYS A 28 14.79 -4.59 10.68
CA LYS A 28 13.68 -5.20 9.95
C LYS A 28 12.42 -4.36 10.16
N GLN A 29 11.74 -4.02 9.08
CA GLN A 29 10.47 -3.30 9.12
C GLN A 29 9.49 -3.93 8.14
N ARG A 30 8.26 -4.12 8.59
CA ARG A 30 7.14 -4.46 7.71
C ARG A 30 6.68 -3.20 6.99
N ILE A 31 6.71 -3.24 5.66
CA ILE A 31 6.23 -2.16 4.80
C ILE A 31 4.95 -2.59 4.10
N TYR A 32 4.13 -1.60 3.78
CA TYR A 32 2.90 -1.76 3.01
C TYR A 32 3.00 -0.95 1.73
N TYR A 33 2.59 -1.53 0.61
CA TYR A 33 2.69 -0.88 -0.69
C TYR A 33 1.58 -1.35 -1.63
N PHE A 34 1.25 -0.51 -2.61
CA PHE A 34 0.29 -0.82 -3.66
C PHE A 34 1.00 -1.23 -4.96
N ALA A 35 0.50 -2.28 -5.61
CA ALA A 35 1.02 -2.77 -6.90
C ALA A 35 -0.13 -3.09 -7.87
N GLY A 36 0.13 -3.07 -9.18
CA GLY A 36 -0.92 -3.22 -10.20
C GLY A 36 -1.49 -4.63 -10.36
N LYS A 37 -0.89 -5.63 -9.71
CA LYS A 37 -1.35 -7.03 -9.69
C LYS A 37 -1.31 -7.54 -8.26
N ALA A 38 -2.26 -8.39 -7.88
CA ALA A 38 -2.24 -9.08 -6.60
C ALA A 38 -1.28 -10.27 -6.70
N GLU A 39 -0.22 -10.25 -5.89
CA GLU A 39 0.76 -11.32 -5.78
C GLU A 39 0.61 -12.08 -4.45
N LYS A 40 1.52 -13.01 -4.16
CA LYS A 40 1.50 -13.84 -2.94
C LYS A 40 1.48 -13.04 -1.64
N ASN A 41 1.98 -11.80 -1.67
CA ASN A 41 2.10 -10.95 -0.50
C ASN A 41 0.96 -9.94 -0.41
N ALA A 42 -0.07 -10.08 -1.26
CA ALA A 42 -1.26 -9.26 -1.21
C ALA A 42 -2.03 -9.55 0.08
N ILE A 43 -2.61 -8.50 0.66
CA ILE A 43 -3.40 -8.61 1.88
C ILE A 43 -4.81 -8.11 1.64
N ASP A 44 -5.76 -8.71 2.36
CA ASP A 44 -7.19 -8.48 2.16
C ASP A 44 -7.71 -7.28 2.96
N GLN A 45 -6.91 -6.75 3.88
CA GLN A 45 -7.32 -5.69 4.80
C GLN A 45 -6.26 -4.60 4.97
N LEU A 46 -6.74 -3.37 5.15
CA LEU A 46 -5.91 -2.24 5.53
C LEU A 46 -5.44 -2.40 7.00
N PRO A 47 -4.14 -2.24 7.31
CA PRO A 47 -3.65 -2.32 8.68
C PRO A 47 -4.27 -1.26 9.58
N ASP A 48 -4.47 -1.61 10.85
CA ASP A 48 -5.03 -0.69 11.84
C ASP A 48 -4.18 0.57 12.00
N GLY A 49 -4.85 1.71 12.10
CA GLY A 49 -4.19 3.01 12.22
C GLY A 49 -3.57 3.53 10.91
N TYR A 50 -3.81 2.89 9.76
CA TYR A 50 -3.44 3.42 8.46
C TYR A 50 -4.66 3.86 7.64
N GLU A 51 -4.46 4.83 6.76
CA GLU A 51 -5.42 5.26 5.75
C GLU A 51 -4.76 5.31 4.38
N VAL A 52 -5.56 5.11 3.34
CA VAL A 52 -5.10 5.22 1.95
C VAL A 52 -5.22 6.65 1.48
N PHE A 53 -4.18 7.16 0.83
CA PHE A 53 -4.22 8.41 0.09
C PHE A 53 -3.63 8.20 -1.31
N GLU A 54 -4.05 9.01 -2.27
CA GLU A 54 -3.51 8.96 -3.63
C GLU A 54 -2.46 10.04 -3.82
N ASN A 55 -1.30 9.67 -4.34
CA ASN A 55 -0.28 10.64 -4.73
C ASN A 55 -0.78 11.46 -5.92
N LYS A 56 -1.05 12.76 -5.72
CA LYS A 56 -1.57 13.65 -6.78
C LYS A 56 -0.69 13.72 -8.03
N ARG A 57 0.64 13.55 -7.88
CA ARG A 57 1.59 13.62 -9.00
C ARG A 57 1.51 12.35 -9.86
N THR A 58 1.55 11.17 -9.26
CA THR A 58 1.66 9.89 -9.98
C THR A 58 0.34 9.13 -10.12
N GLY A 59 -0.68 9.45 -9.32
CA GLY A 59 -1.91 8.67 -9.21
C GLY A 59 -1.76 7.37 -8.39
N LEU A 60 -0.59 7.11 -7.81
CA LEU A 60 -0.33 5.88 -7.07
C LEU A 60 -1.00 5.94 -5.68
N PRO A 61 -1.86 4.96 -5.32
CA PRO A 61 -2.34 4.82 -3.95
C PRO A 61 -1.19 4.48 -2.99
N MET A 62 -1.19 5.09 -1.81
CA MET A 62 -0.17 4.93 -0.77
C MET A 62 -0.84 4.90 0.60
N LEU A 63 -0.15 4.31 1.58
CA LEU A 63 -0.62 4.28 2.96
C LEU A 63 0.10 5.36 3.77
N ARG A 64 -0.66 6.04 4.63
CA ARG A 64 -0.12 6.89 5.70
C ARG A 64 -0.79 6.51 7.01
N LYS A 65 -0.16 6.86 8.14
CA LYS A 65 -0.81 6.74 9.44
C LYS A 65 -2.02 7.67 9.49
N LYS A 66 -3.14 7.16 9.99
CA LYS A 66 -4.30 7.98 10.35
C LYS A 66 -3.82 9.04 11.33
N ARG A 67 -4.09 10.29 11.00
CA ARG A 67 -3.95 11.38 11.98
C ARG A 67 -5.09 11.20 12.99
N LYS A 68 -4.76 11.30 14.29
CA LYS A 68 -5.77 11.43 15.34
C LYS A 68 -6.47 12.77 15.19
#